data_AF-A0A9D6U5Z5-F1
#
_entry.id   AF-A0A9D6U5Z5-F1
#
_cell.length_a   1.000
_cell.length_b   1.000
_cell.length_c   1.000
_cell.angle_alpha   90.00
_cell.angle_beta   90.00
_cell.angle_gamma   90.00
#
_symmetry.space_group_name_H-M   'P 1'
#
loop_
_entity.id
_entity.type
_entity.pdbx_description
1 polymer ?
#
loop_
_entity_poly.entity_id
_entity_poly.type
_entity_poly.pdbx_seq_one_letter_code
_entity_poly.pdbx_strand_id
1 'polypeptide(L)'
;MSNYYKQICFFLLFATLSSYGQSSFTPSAVSCLRLWLSSDSGITVDGSNNVMQWNDISGNNNNFIQATPANRPAYVSNNLFRTYGLQFDGSAKELINSSFLNGTN
;
A
#
# COMPACT_ATOMS: atom_id res chain seq x y z
N MET A 1 -27.69 53.28 -37.22
CA MET A 1 -26.35 52.71 -37.43
C MET A 1 -26.00 51.83 -36.24
N SER A 2 -25.98 50.50 -36.47
CA SER A 2 -25.32 49.42 -35.72
C SER A 2 -25.34 49.42 -34.18
N ASN A 3 -26.27 48.68 -33.57
CA ASN A 3 -26.10 48.14 -32.21
C ASN A 3 -25.71 46.66 -32.30
N TYR A 4 -24.40 46.43 -32.21
CA TYR A 4 -23.73 45.33 -31.50
C TYR A 4 -24.37 43.93 -31.58
N TYR A 5 -24.07 43.26 -32.70
CA TYR A 5 -23.69 41.84 -32.81
C TYR A 5 -23.37 41.18 -31.45
N LYS A 6 -24.14 40.20 -30.97
CA LYS A 6 -23.97 38.77 -31.29
C LYS A 6 -22.50 38.37 -31.50
N GLN A 7 -22.04 37.51 -30.59
CA GLN A 7 -20.85 36.65 -30.62
C GLN A 7 -19.59 37.18 -29.94
N ILE A 8 -18.96 36.29 -29.18
CA ILE A 8 -17.57 36.31 -28.67
C ILE A 8 -17.45 37.19 -27.41
N CYS A 9 -17.70 36.71 -26.19
CA CYS A 9 -16.99 35.61 -25.54
C CYS A 9 -17.75 35.18 -24.27
N PHE A 10 -18.38 34.01 -24.29
CA PHE A 10 -18.50 33.20 -23.07
C PHE A 10 -17.12 32.55 -22.89
N PHE A 11 -16.13 33.35 -22.51
CA PHE A 11 -14.83 32.80 -22.11
C PHE A 11 -15.06 32.26 -20.71
N LEU A 12 -15.56 31.02 -20.66
CA LEU A 12 -15.34 30.15 -19.52
C LEU A 12 -13.90 30.36 -19.12
N LEU A 13 -13.69 30.96 -17.95
CA LEU A 13 -12.43 30.89 -17.26
C LEU A 13 -12.25 29.41 -16.91
N PHE A 14 -11.79 28.63 -17.88
CA PHE A 14 -11.11 27.37 -17.59
C PHE A 14 -9.86 27.80 -16.85
N ALA A 15 -9.98 27.96 -15.54
CA ALA A 15 -8.84 27.80 -14.67
C ALA A 15 -8.27 26.44 -15.04
N THR A 16 -7.11 26.44 -15.69
CA THR A 16 -6.31 25.23 -15.77
C THR A 16 -6.04 24.88 -14.32
N LEU A 17 -6.77 23.90 -13.77
CA LEU A 17 -6.23 23.19 -12.63
C LEU A 17 -4.91 22.64 -13.13
N SER A 18 -3.81 23.24 -12.68
CA SER A 18 -2.52 22.60 -12.71
C SER A 18 -2.78 21.20 -12.14
N SER A 19 -2.69 20.17 -12.98
CA SER A 19 -2.58 18.82 -12.46
C SER A 19 -1.32 18.87 -11.62
N TYR A 20 -1.45 18.96 -10.31
CA TYR A 20 -0.34 18.70 -9.43
C TYR A 20 0.11 17.30 -9.83
N GLY A 21 1.29 17.21 -10.45
CA GLY A 21 1.93 15.95 -10.76
C GLY A 21 2.23 15.29 -9.42
N GLN A 22 1.23 14.61 -8.86
CA GLN A 22 1.42 13.72 -7.73
C GLN A 22 2.29 12.61 -8.28
N SER A 23 3.59 12.74 -8.07
CA SER A 23 4.52 11.64 -8.29
C SER A 23 4.00 10.48 -7.45
N SER A 24 3.49 9.43 -8.08
CA SER A 24 3.15 8.20 -7.37
C SER A 24 4.41 7.75 -6.65
N PHE A 25 4.35 7.70 -5.32
CA PHE A 25 5.44 7.16 -4.54
C PHE A 25 5.63 5.70 -4.97
N THR A 26 6.85 5.34 -5.34
CA THR A 26 7.24 3.95 -5.56
C THR A 26 8.31 3.61 -4.52
N PRO A 27 8.22 2.47 -3.82
CA PRO A 27 9.23 2.06 -2.86
C PRO A 27 10.65 2.07 -3.46
N SER A 28 10.78 1.70 -4.74
CA SER A 28 12.04 1.74 -5.50
C SER A 28 12.73 3.12 -5.57
N ALA A 29 12.02 4.21 -5.27
CA ALA A 29 12.62 5.55 -5.21
C ALA A 29 13.45 5.80 -3.95
N VAL A 30 13.34 4.94 -2.92
CA VAL A 30 14.12 5.05 -1.69
C VAL A 30 15.49 4.38 -1.91
N SER A 31 16.56 5.17 -1.82
CA SER A 31 17.91 4.65 -1.97
C SER A 31 18.25 3.64 -0.86
N CYS A 32 18.94 2.56 -1.24
CA CYS A 32 19.34 1.48 -0.34
C CYS A 32 18.16 0.82 0.43
N LEU A 33 16.94 0.90 -0.12
CA LEU A 33 15.77 0.23 0.45
C LEU A 33 15.98 -1.28 0.45
N ARG A 34 15.85 -1.91 1.61
CA ARG A 34 15.97 -3.37 1.78
C ARG A 34 14.63 -4.08 1.90
N LEU A 35 13.64 -3.39 2.46
CA LEU A 35 12.35 -3.97 2.81
C LEU A 35 11.29 -2.89 2.78
N TRP A 36 10.15 -3.19 2.16
CA TRP A 36 8.96 -2.36 2.27
C TRP A 36 7.74 -3.26 2.41
N LEU A 37 7.05 -3.11 3.54
CA LEU A 37 5.88 -3.88 3.90
C LEU A 37 4.72 -2.90 4.16
N SER A 38 3.55 -3.21 3.62
CA SER A 38 2.34 -2.41 3.80
C SER A 38 1.17 -3.34 4.14
N SER A 39 0.34 -2.97 5.12
CA SER A 39 -0.80 -3.80 5.52
C SER A 39 -1.99 -3.67 4.56
N ASP A 40 -2.01 -2.63 3.73
CA ASP A 40 -3.02 -2.39 2.70
C ASP A 40 -2.70 -3.08 1.36
N SER A 41 -1.45 -3.52 1.15
CA SER A 41 -0.98 -4.09 -0.11
C SER A 41 -0.05 -5.30 0.09
N GLY A 42 -0.10 -6.29 -0.80
CA GLY A 42 0.81 -7.44 -0.74
C GLY A 42 0.52 -8.43 0.39
N ILE A 43 -0.71 -8.47 0.91
CA ILE A 43 -1.16 -9.45 1.91
C ILE A 43 -1.79 -10.66 1.22
N THR A 44 -1.39 -11.85 1.62
CA THR A 44 -2.06 -13.11 1.24
C THR A 44 -2.65 -13.75 2.50
N VAL A 45 -3.96 -13.98 2.50
CA VAL A 45 -4.70 -14.61 3.61
C VAL A 45 -5.17 -16.02 3.26
N ASP A 46 -5.42 -16.83 4.29
CA ASP A 46 -6.10 -18.13 4.15
C ASP A 46 -7.63 -18.00 4.13
N GLY A 47 -8.33 -19.14 4.07
CA GLY A 47 -9.79 -19.19 4.08
C GLY A 47 -10.45 -18.69 5.38
N SER A 48 -9.66 -18.49 6.45
CA SER A 48 -10.11 -17.94 7.73
C SER A 48 -9.71 -16.48 7.91
N ASN A 49 -9.22 -15.82 6.85
CA ASN A 49 -8.76 -14.43 6.86
C ASN A 49 -7.52 -14.19 7.76
N ASN A 50 -6.69 -15.22 7.95
CA ASN A 50 -5.39 -15.08 8.63
C ASN A 50 -4.26 -14.95 7.60
N VAL A 51 -3.29 -14.08 7.87
CA VAL A 51 -2.20 -13.77 6.95
C VAL A 51 -1.20 -14.92 6.87
N MET A 52 -1.11 -15.53 5.69
CA MET A 52 -0.12 -16.56 5.35
C MET A 52 1.20 -15.96 4.89
N GLN A 53 1.13 -14.83 4.17
CA GLN A 53 2.29 -14.16 3.60
C GLN A 53 2.10 -12.65 3.56
N TRP A 54 3.17 -11.93 3.90
CA TRP A 54 3.31 -10.50 3.71
C TRP A 54 4.42 -10.25 2.69
N ASN A 55 4.03 -9.79 1.51
CA ASN A 55 4.91 -9.60 0.37
C ASN A 55 5.74 -8.33 0.53
N ASP A 56 7.03 -8.44 0.26
CA ASP A 56 7.92 -7.29 0.15
C ASP A 56 7.68 -6.57 -1.19
N ILE A 57 7.23 -5.32 -1.11
CA ILE A 57 6.97 -4.48 -2.28
C ILE A 57 8.14 -3.52 -2.58
N SER A 58 9.30 -3.71 -1.95
CA SER A 58 10.53 -3.00 -2.32
C SER A 58 11.15 -3.49 -3.63
N GLY A 59 10.78 -4.70 -4.07
CA GLY A 59 11.40 -5.37 -5.22
C GLY A 59 12.55 -6.30 -4.84
N ASN A 60 12.93 -6.39 -3.57
CA ASN A 60 14.01 -7.27 -3.09
C ASN A 60 13.54 -8.70 -2.76
N ASN A 61 12.24 -8.99 -2.95
CA ASN A 61 11.63 -10.31 -2.73
C ASN A 61 11.83 -10.86 -1.30
N ASN A 62 11.92 -9.95 -0.33
CA ASN A 62 12.12 -10.24 1.08
C ASN A 62 10.80 -10.57 1.81
N ASN A 63 10.02 -11.50 1.25
CA ASN A 63 8.67 -11.84 1.72
C ASN A 63 8.69 -12.55 3.09
N PHE A 64 7.71 -12.25 3.92
CA PHE A 64 7.52 -12.91 5.22
C PHE A 64 6.38 -13.91 5.14
N ILE A 65 6.57 -15.09 5.72
CA ILE A 65 5.59 -16.20 5.64
C ILE A 65 5.31 -16.80 7.02
N GLN A 66 4.12 -17.38 7.18
CA GLN A 66 3.77 -18.21 8.34
C GLN A 66 3.06 -19.47 7.87
N ALA A 67 3.83 -20.54 7.75
CA ALA A 67 3.35 -21.83 7.23
C ALA A 67 2.30 -22.47 8.15
N THR A 68 2.45 -22.32 9.47
CA THR A 68 1.59 -22.97 10.48
C THR A 68 0.29 -22.18 10.68
N PRO A 69 -0.89 -22.72 10.33
CA PRO A 69 -2.16 -21.98 10.43
C PRO A 69 -2.45 -21.40 11.81
N ALA A 70 -2.15 -22.15 12.88
CA ALA A 70 -2.37 -21.72 14.26
C ALA A 70 -1.53 -20.49 14.67
N ASN A 71 -0.43 -20.20 13.96
CA ASN A 71 0.47 -19.10 14.28
C ASN A 71 0.21 -17.87 13.39
N ARG A 72 -0.69 -17.93 12.41
CA ARG A 72 -0.94 -16.85 11.44
C ARG A 72 -1.69 -15.69 12.11
N PRO A 73 -1.26 -14.43 11.93
CA PRO A 73 -1.96 -13.28 12.47
C PRO A 73 -3.26 -13.02 11.70
N ALA A 74 -4.28 -12.50 12.39
CA ALA A 74 -5.54 -12.12 11.76
C ALA A 74 -5.35 -10.87 10.90
N TYR A 75 -5.94 -10.87 9.70
CA TYR A 75 -5.99 -9.66 8.89
C TYR A 75 -7.18 -8.78 9.32
N VAL A 76 -6.90 -7.54 9.72
CA VAL A 76 -7.90 -6.60 10.22
C VAL A 76 -8.07 -5.46 9.24
N SER A 77 -9.28 -5.25 8.75
CA SER A 77 -9.65 -4.11 7.91
C SER A 77 -10.73 -3.28 8.60
N ASN A 78 -10.47 -1.98 8.78
CA ASN A 78 -11.48 -1.02 9.19
C ASN A 78 -11.84 -0.12 8.00
N ASN A 79 -12.99 -0.40 7.40
CA ASN A 79 -13.47 0.30 6.22
C ASN A 79 -13.87 1.76 6.51
N LEU A 80 -14.21 2.10 7.76
CA LEU A 80 -14.60 3.47 8.13
C LEU A 80 -13.41 4.43 8.11
N PHE A 81 -12.23 3.94 8.50
CA PHE A 81 -11.00 4.75 8.55
C PHE A 81 -9.98 4.37 7.47
N ARG A 82 -10.32 3.44 6.58
CA ARG A 82 -9.43 2.87 5.55
C ARG A 82 -8.10 2.40 6.15
N THR A 83 -8.16 1.80 7.34
CA THR A 83 -6.99 1.25 8.01
C THR A 83 -6.97 -0.25 7.86
N TYR A 84 -5.79 -0.77 7.54
CA TYR A 84 -5.52 -2.20 7.43
C TYR A 84 -4.42 -2.55 8.42
N GLY A 85 -4.47 -3.74 8.98
CA GLY A 85 -3.53 -4.18 10.00
C GLY A 85 -3.43 -5.69 10.10
N LEU A 86 -2.37 -6.13 10.74
CA LEU A 86 -2.15 -7.52 11.13
C LEU A 86 -2.22 -7.58 12.65
N GLN A 87 -3.08 -8.45 13.17
CA GLN A 87 -3.26 -8.61 14.61
C GLN A 87 -2.56 -9.88 15.10
N PHE A 88 -1.63 -9.68 16.03
CA PHE A 88 -0.93 -10.73 16.76
C PHE A 88 -1.51 -10.78 18.17
N ASP A 89 -2.23 -11.84 18.51
CA ASP A 89 -3.00 -11.97 19.76
C ASP A 89 -2.34 -12.91 20.79
N GLY A 90 -1.12 -13.40 20.50
CA GLY A 90 -0.37 -14.33 21.35
C GLY A 90 -0.59 -15.80 21.00
N SER A 91 -1.71 -16.15 20.35
CA SER A 91 -1.87 -17.43 19.66
C SER A 91 -1.24 -17.33 18.27
N ALA A 92 -1.57 -16.27 17.54
CA ALA A 92 -0.78 -15.82 16.41
C ALA A 92 0.56 -15.26 16.89
N LYS A 93 1.67 -15.78 16.36
CA LYS A 93 3.00 -15.54 16.93
C LYS A 93 3.88 -14.67 16.07
N GLU A 94 4.08 -15.06 14.81
CA GLU A 94 5.02 -14.36 13.96
C GLU A 94 4.74 -14.57 12.46
N LEU A 95 5.33 -13.68 11.66
CA LEU A 95 5.60 -13.87 10.24
C LEU A 95 7.13 -13.85 10.11
N ILE A 96 7.70 -14.83 9.43
CA ILE A 96 9.15 -15.02 9.40
C ILE A 96 9.67 -14.85 7.98
N ASN A 97 10.75 -14.10 7.86
CA ASN A 97 11.67 -14.22 6.74
C ASN A 97 13.06 -14.59 7.30
N SER A 98 13.48 -15.82 7.02
CA SER A 98 14.70 -16.40 7.59
C SER A 98 15.98 -15.66 7.19
N SER A 99 15.98 -14.91 6.09
CA SER A 99 17.14 -14.12 5.65
C SER A 99 17.45 -12.95 6.58
N PHE A 100 16.48 -12.44 7.33
CA PHE A 100 16.68 -11.38 8.34
C PHE A 100 17.02 -11.91 9.73
N LEU A 101 16.78 -13.20 9.99
CA LEU A 101 17.08 -13.81 11.29
C LEU A 101 18.54 -14.29 11.39
N ASN A 102 19.19 -14.57 10.27
CA ASN A 102 20.60 -14.95 10.20
C ASN A 102 21.53 -13.73 10.04
N GLY A 103 21.36 -12.71 10.89
CA GLY A 103 22.35 -11.65 11.01
C GLY A 103 23.67 -12.23 11.49
N THR A 104 24.62 -12.49 10.58
CA THR A 104 26.03 -12.66 10.94
C THR A 104 26.51 -11.31 11.46
N ASN A 105 26.77 -11.24 12.77
CA ASN A 105 27.57 -10.17 13.37
C ASN A 105 28.97 -10.11 12.73
#